data_AF-A0A8T7FG71-F1
#
_entry.id   AF-A0A8T7FG71-F1
#
_cell.length_a   1.000
_cell.length_b   1.000
_cell.length_c   1.000
_cell.angle_alpha   90.00
_cell.angle_beta   90.00
_cell.angle_gamma   90.00
#
_symmetry.space_group_name_H-M   'P 1'
#
loop_
_entity.id
_entity.type
_entity.pdbx_description
1 polymer ?
#
loop_
_entity_poly.entity_id
_entity_poly.type
_entity_poly.pdbx_seq_one_letter_code
_entity_poly.pdbx_strand_id
1 'polypeptide(L)'
;MQATQRLPYLWDYDLDQIQFREILSGRLTKGRLNQDWATRRLLEYAPYDEIVRLIGYKRLVENWPHWRGRVRSKSRVRGFDFLVKWLPEKHPELLRG
;
A
#
# COMPACT_ATOMS: atom_id res chain seq x y z
N MET A 1 8.13 23.00 -12.98
CA MET A 1 8.91 21.86 -12.45
C MET A 1 8.18 21.38 -11.20
N GLN A 2 7.39 20.31 -11.29
CA GLN A 2 6.67 19.80 -10.10
C GLN A 2 7.71 19.21 -9.14
N ALA A 3 7.70 19.71 -7.90
CA ALA A 3 8.61 19.26 -6.87
C ALA A 3 8.51 17.73 -6.72
N THR A 4 9.64 17.05 -6.94
CA THR A 4 9.90 15.66 -6.62
C THR A 4 9.79 15.48 -5.12
N GLN A 5 8.56 15.42 -4.62
CA GLN A 5 8.29 15.22 -3.20
C GLN A 5 8.66 13.77 -2.87
N ARG A 6 9.89 13.58 -2.35
CA ARG A 6 10.35 12.28 -1.87
C ARG A 6 9.37 11.80 -0.80
N LEU A 7 8.78 10.64 -1.03
CA LEU A 7 7.86 10.02 -0.09
C LEU A 7 8.67 9.63 1.16
N PRO A 8 8.27 10.03 2.38
CA PRO A 8 9.04 9.77 3.60
C PRO A 8 9.34 8.29 3.83
N TYR A 9 8.48 7.40 3.34
CA TYR A 9 8.65 5.95 3.44
C TYR A 9 9.60 5.34 2.39
N LEU A 10 10.20 6.14 1.51
CA LEU A 10 11.19 5.75 0.49
C LEU A 10 12.59 6.34 0.77
N TRP A 11 12.88 6.72 2.01
CA TRP A 11 14.13 7.39 2.40
C TRP A 11 15.43 6.66 2.01
N ASP A 12 15.39 5.34 1.84
CA ASP A 12 16.49 4.44 1.45
C ASP A 12 16.54 4.12 -0.05
N TYR A 13 15.65 4.68 -0.86
CA TYR A 13 15.59 4.43 -2.30
C TYR A 13 15.67 5.72 -3.11
N ASP A 14 16.43 5.66 -4.21
CA ASP A 14 16.37 6.69 -5.24
C ASP A 14 15.17 6.42 -6.18
N LEU A 15 14.00 6.75 -5.65
CA LEU A 15 12.70 6.68 -6.31
C LEU A 15 11.90 7.94 -6.02
N ASP A 16 11.31 8.51 -7.06
CA ASP A 16 10.31 9.56 -6.90
C ASP A 16 8.88 8.97 -6.73
N GLN A 17 7.93 9.86 -6.44
CA GLN A 17 6.52 9.48 -6.26
C GLN A 17 5.91 8.86 -7.53
N ILE A 18 6.27 9.34 -8.71
CA ILE A 18 5.71 8.86 -9.98
C ILE A 18 6.19 7.44 -10.22
N GLN A 19 7.50 7.20 -10.15
CA GLN A 19 8.11 5.88 -10.29
C GLN A 19 7.52 4.89 -9.28
N PHE A 20 7.37 5.31 -8.02
CA PHE A 20 6.76 4.45 -7.00
C PHE A 20 5.31 4.07 -7.36
N ARG A 21 4.50 5.02 -7.83
CA ARG A 21 3.12 4.76 -8.28
C ARG A 21 3.07 3.84 -9.50
N GLU A 22 3.97 4.02 -10.46
CA GLU A 22 4.09 3.12 -11.61
C GLU A 22 4.43 1.69 -11.15
N ILE A 23 5.36 1.53 -10.21
CA ILE A 23 5.70 0.22 -9.64
C ILE A 23 4.51 -0.37 -8.87
N LEU A 24 3.83 0.42 -8.04
CA LEU A 24 2.67 -0.01 -7.26
C LEU A 24 1.49 -0.44 -8.17
N SER A 25 1.34 0.20 -9.32
CA SER A 25 0.36 -0.18 -10.35
C SER A 25 0.78 -1.42 -11.17
N GLY A 26 2.04 -1.85 -11.06
CA GLY A 26 2.60 -2.94 -11.86
C GLY A 26 3.04 -2.52 -13.28
N ARG A 27 2.96 -1.23 -13.62
CA ARG A 27 3.37 -0.69 -14.93
C ARG A 27 4.87 -0.50 -15.07
N LEU A 28 5.59 -0.46 -13.95
CA LEU A 28 7.05 -0.36 -13.91
C LEU A 28 7.64 -1.46 -13.01
N THR A 29 8.75 -2.04 -13.44
CA THR A 29 9.64 -2.83 -12.57
C THR A 29 11.05 -2.30 -12.73
N LYS A 30 11.73 -2.00 -11.61
CA LYS A 30 13.10 -1.48 -11.61
C LYS A 30 14.00 -2.44 -10.84
N GLY A 31 14.72 -3.31 -11.56
CA GLY A 31 15.50 -4.39 -10.93
C GLY A 31 14.61 -5.31 -10.09
N ARG A 32 14.83 -5.33 -8.77
CA ARG A 32 14.01 -6.11 -7.81
C ARG A 32 12.77 -5.35 -7.29
N LEU A 33 12.58 -4.10 -7.69
CA LEU A 33 11.49 -3.24 -7.24
C LEU A 33 10.27 -3.46 -8.14
N ASN A 34 9.42 -4.40 -7.75
CA ASN A 34 8.17 -4.76 -8.42
C ASN A 34 6.95 -4.39 -7.55
N GLN A 35 5.75 -4.70 -8.04
CA GLN A 35 4.49 -4.39 -7.35
C GLN A 35 4.41 -4.99 -5.93
N ASP A 36 4.90 -6.21 -5.73
CA ASP A 36 4.94 -6.86 -4.42
C ASP A 36 5.83 -6.09 -3.45
N TRP A 37 7.01 -5.66 -3.92
CA TRP A 37 7.92 -4.82 -3.14
C TRP A 37 7.24 -3.49 -2.77
N ALA A 38 6.64 -2.80 -3.74
CA ALA A 38 6.02 -1.49 -3.51
C ALA A 38 4.84 -1.58 -2.54
N THR A 39 4.00 -2.61 -2.68
CA THR A 39 2.88 -2.85 -1.78
C THR A 39 3.35 -3.14 -0.36
N ARG A 40 4.35 -4.02 -0.18
CA ARG A 40 4.93 -4.28 1.15
C ARG A 40 5.48 -3.00 1.76
N ARG A 41 6.23 -2.21 0.98
CA ARG A 41 6.83 -0.96 1.43
C ARG A 41 5.78 0.03 1.91
N LEU A 42 4.70 0.18 1.15
CA LEU A 42 3.58 1.04 1.48
C LEU A 42 2.90 0.60 2.78
N LEU A 43 2.55 -0.68 2.91
CA LEU A 43 1.82 -1.21 4.07
C LEU A 43 2.63 -1.17 5.37
N GLU A 44 3.95 -1.29 5.30
CA GLU A 44 4.80 -1.25 6.50
C GLU A 44 5.06 0.17 6.99
N TYR A 45 5.37 1.08 6.07
CA TYR A 45 6.01 2.35 6.43
C TYR A 45 5.15 3.58 6.18
N ALA A 46 4.14 3.51 5.31
CA ALA A 46 3.38 4.71 4.98
C ALA A 46 2.31 5.05 6.02
N PRO A 47 1.97 6.35 6.17
CA PRO A 47 0.78 6.78 6.88
C PRO A 47 -0.50 6.11 6.34
N TYR A 48 -1.50 5.90 7.20
CA TYR A 48 -2.71 5.15 6.84
C TYR A 48 -3.52 5.81 5.72
N ASP A 49 -3.65 7.14 5.76
CA ASP A 49 -4.26 7.96 4.72
C ASP A 49 -3.56 7.79 3.36
N GLU A 50 -2.23 7.72 3.32
CA GLU A 50 -1.47 7.43 2.11
C GLU A 50 -1.75 6.02 1.58
N ILE A 51 -1.85 5.02 2.46
CA ILE A 51 -2.18 3.64 2.08
C ILE A 51 -3.57 3.59 1.42
N VAL A 52 -4.58 4.19 2.07
CA VAL A 52 -5.95 4.23 1.56
C VAL A 52 -6.01 5.02 0.24
N ARG A 53 -5.31 6.15 0.12
CA ARG A 53 -5.27 6.94 -1.10
C ARG A 53 -4.68 6.20 -2.30
N LEU A 54 -3.64 5.39 -2.08
CA LEU A 54 -2.90 4.74 -3.17
C LEU A 54 -3.43 3.34 -3.53
N ILE A 55 -3.97 2.59 -2.57
CA ILE A 55 -4.51 1.24 -2.80
C ILE A 55 -6.04 1.26 -2.88
N GLY A 56 -6.70 2.07 -2.04
CA GLY A 56 -8.15 2.02 -1.84
C GLY A 56 -8.60 0.88 -0.93
N TYR A 57 -9.79 1.02 -0.34
CA TYR A 57 -10.34 0.03 0.59
C TYR A 57 -10.64 -1.31 -0.07
N LYS A 58 -11.29 -1.29 -1.23
CA LYS A 58 -11.65 -2.50 -1.98
C LYS A 58 -10.44 -3.38 -2.26
N ARG A 59 -9.43 -2.82 -2.93
CA ARG A 59 -8.22 -3.56 -3.30
C ARG A 59 -7.45 -4.03 -2.06
N LEU A 60 -7.45 -3.25 -0.98
CA LEU A 60 -6.87 -3.66 0.30
C LEU A 60 -7.57 -4.90 0.85
N VAL A 61 -8.90 -4.90 0.93
CA VAL A 61 -9.69 -6.04 1.43
C VAL A 61 -9.48 -7.28 0.55
N GLU A 62 -9.59 -7.14 -0.76
CA GLU A 62 -9.46 -8.25 -1.71
C GLU A 62 -8.07 -8.91 -1.68
N ASN A 63 -7.01 -8.13 -1.52
CA ASN A 63 -5.64 -8.61 -1.61
C ASN A 63 -4.97 -8.85 -0.25
N TRP A 64 -5.63 -8.48 0.86
CA TRP A 64 -5.04 -8.64 2.19
C TRP A 64 -4.59 -10.07 2.51
N PRO A 65 -5.33 -11.15 2.18
CA PRO A 65 -4.86 -12.51 2.44
C PRO A 65 -3.49 -12.81 1.82
N HIS A 66 -3.21 -12.23 0.65
CA HIS A 66 -1.93 -12.35 -0.04
C HIS A 66 -0.84 -11.50 0.63
N TRP A 67 -1.14 -10.25 0.99
CA TRP A 67 -0.15 -9.33 1.54
C TRP A 67 0.17 -9.58 3.02
N ARG A 68 -0.78 -10.12 3.78
CA ARG A 68 -0.67 -10.34 5.23
C ARG A 68 0.63 -11.02 5.64
N GLY A 69 1.00 -12.12 4.96
CA GLY A 69 2.21 -12.89 5.27
C GLY A 69 3.52 -12.18 4.93
N ARG A 70 3.48 -11.08 4.18
CA ARG A 70 4.65 -10.30 3.75
C ARG A 70 4.92 -9.10 4.64
N VAL A 71 3.95 -8.67 5.45
CA VAL A 71 4.08 -7.54 6.38
C VAL A 71 4.73 -8.03 7.68
N ARG A 72 5.89 -7.47 8.01
CA ARG A 72 6.68 -7.85 9.20
C ARG A 72 6.16 -7.22 10.48
N SER A 73 5.60 -6.01 10.39
CA SER A 73 5.10 -5.29 11.57
C SER A 73 3.83 -5.94 12.11
N LYS A 74 3.95 -6.60 13.28
CA LYS A 74 2.80 -7.23 13.97
C LYS A 74 1.68 -6.24 14.28
N SER A 75 2.01 -4.98 14.58
CA SER A 75 1.01 -3.95 14.83
C SER A 75 0.21 -3.61 13.57
N ARG A 76 0.89 -3.46 12.42
CA ARG A 76 0.23 -3.25 11.12
C ARG A 76 -0.66 -4.43 10.76
N VAL A 77 -0.17 -5.67 10.92
CA VAL A 77 -0.95 -6.88 10.65
C VAL A 77 -2.24 -6.88 11.46
N ARG A 78 -2.18 -6.63 12.77
CA ARG A 78 -3.39 -6.58 13.61
C ARG A 78 -4.35 -5.47 13.17
N GLY A 79 -3.84 -4.28 12.85
CA GLY A 79 -4.65 -3.15 12.38
C GLY A 79 -5.39 -3.47 11.08
N PHE A 80 -4.70 -4.07 10.12
CA PHE A 80 -5.31 -4.48 8.85
C PHE A 80 -6.21 -5.70 8.98
N ASP A 81 -5.88 -6.68 9.83
CA ASP A 81 -6.76 -7.82 10.15
C ASP A 81 -8.11 -7.32 10.71
N PHE A 82 -8.08 -6.33 11.62
CA PHE A 82 -9.29 -5.68 12.11
C PHE A 82 -10.04 -4.96 10.98
N LEU A 83 -9.36 -4.11 10.22
CA LEU A 83 -9.98 -3.27 9.19
C LEU A 83 -10.66 -4.11 8.10
N VAL A 84 -9.99 -5.16 7.62
CA VAL A 84 -10.48 -6.03 6.55
C VAL A 84 -11.70 -6.84 6.99
N LYS A 85 -11.82 -7.16 8.28
CA LYS A 85 -13.03 -7.76 8.84
C LYS A 85 -14.14 -6.73 9.03
N TRP A 86 -13.80 -5.54 9.54
CA TRP A 86 -14.77 -4.52 9.93
C TRP A 86 -15.41 -3.79 8.74
N LEU A 87 -14.64 -3.50 7.69
CA LEU A 87 -15.14 -2.74 6.52
C LEU A 87 -16.32 -3.40 5.82
N PRO A 88 -16.27 -4.70 5.43
CA PRO A 88 -17.41 -5.33 4.77
C PRO A 88 -18.68 -5.36 5.64
N GLU A 89 -18.53 -5.47 6.96
CA GLU A 89 -19.65 -5.54 7.91
C GLU A 89 -20.26 -4.17 8.22
N LYS A 90 -19.44 -3.12 8.32
CA LYS A 90 -19.86 -1.80 8.82
C LYS A 90 -19.91 -0.71 7.77
N HIS A 91 -19.07 -0.79 6.75
CA HIS A 91 -18.96 0.19 5.67
C HIS A 91 -18.83 -0.47 4.28
N PRO A 92 -19.80 -1.31 3.89
CA PRO A 92 -19.77 -1.98 2.59
C PRO A 92 -19.78 -0.99 1.41
N GLU A 93 -20.28 0.24 1.61
CA GLU A 93 -20.27 1.32 0.61
C GLU A 93 -18.85 1.71 0.17
N LEU A 94 -17.85 1.58 1.05
CA LEU A 94 -16.45 1.87 0.74
C LEU A 94 -15.81 0.82 -0.17
N LEU A 95 -16.49 -0.29 -0.42
CA LEU A 95 -16.03 -1.39 -1.27
C LEU A 95 -16.70 -1.42 -2.65
N ARG A 96 -17.63 -0.48 -2.93
CA ARG A 96 -18.41 -0.46 -4.18
C ARG A 96 -17.74 0.29 -5.34
N GLY A 97 -16.49 0.74 -5.15
CA GLY A 97 -15.68 1.45 -6.16
C GLY A 97 -14.99 0.55 -7.18
#